data_AF-A0A6N7URP0-F1
#
_entry.id   AF-A0A6N7URP0-F1
#
_cell.length_a   1.000
_cell.length_b   1.000
_cell.length_c   1.000
_cell.angle_alpha   90.00
_cell.angle_beta   90.00
_cell.angle_gamma   90.00
#
_symmetry.space_group_name_H-M   'P 1'
#
loop_
_entity.id
_entity.type
_entity.pdbx_description
1 polymer ?
#
loop_
_entity_poly.entity_id
_entity_poly.type
_entity_poly.pdbx_seq_one_letter_code
_entity_poly.pdbx_strand_id
1 'polypeptide(L)'
;MRSIKKLVAALLTAVMVSAMGAAAFAAGPLSDGKYTARQNLYKNQECTTLSMGDAAVNDMRADISISGGKATLVVHTHEIKYLGITGHLGKMEVNGVVKKPKTKTVDGVKDYYFTFTGLDASTFYEGCTITGRFTTYIGIMPMGATGYLKLTGIQ
;
A
#
# COMPACT_ATOMS: atom_id res chain seq x y z
N MET A 1 35.35 -14.50 -49.47
CA MET A 1 34.98 -13.31 -48.65
C MET A 1 33.48 -13.41 -48.39
N ARG A 2 32.85 -13.37 -47.21
CA ARG A 2 33.11 -12.98 -45.81
C ARG A 2 32.15 -13.89 -44.97
N SER A 3 32.62 -14.78 -44.10
CA SER A 3 32.70 -14.63 -42.64
C SER A 3 31.34 -14.48 -41.87
N ILE A 4 31.04 -15.46 -40.97
CA ILE A 4 30.76 -15.26 -39.50
C ILE A 4 29.43 -14.52 -39.16
N LYS A 5 28.56 -14.88 -38.19
CA LYS A 5 28.52 -15.78 -37.01
C LYS A 5 27.05 -15.81 -36.50
N LYS A 6 26.65 -16.94 -35.90
CA LYS A 6 25.92 -17.12 -34.61
C LYS A 6 24.81 -16.12 -34.21
N LEU A 7 23.63 -16.63 -33.82
CA LEU A 7 23.28 -16.77 -32.38
C LEU A 7 22.00 -17.59 -32.17
N VAL A 8 22.15 -18.66 -31.39
CA VAL A 8 21.12 -19.36 -30.62
C VAL A 8 20.87 -18.55 -29.36
N ALA A 9 19.62 -18.39 -28.91
CA ALA A 9 19.35 -18.19 -27.48
C ALA A 9 17.90 -18.56 -27.14
N ALA A 10 17.79 -19.56 -26.28
CA ALA A 10 16.58 -20.09 -25.69
C ALA A 10 15.73 -19.02 -25.01
N LEU A 11 14.43 -19.00 -25.31
CA LEU A 11 13.45 -18.27 -24.51
C LEU A 11 13.27 -19.03 -23.19
N LEU A 12 13.99 -18.59 -22.16
CA LEU A 12 13.89 -19.14 -20.81
C LEU A 12 12.51 -18.77 -20.23
N THR A 13 11.55 -19.68 -20.29
CA THR A 13 10.36 -19.61 -19.43
C THR A 13 10.80 -19.90 -17.99
N ALA A 14 11.13 -18.84 -17.26
CA ALA A 14 11.38 -18.90 -15.83
C ALA A 14 10.05 -19.09 -15.09
N VAL A 15 9.58 -20.34 -14.98
CA VAL A 15 8.68 -20.72 -13.89
C VAL A 15 9.54 -20.81 -12.64
N MET A 16 9.62 -19.73 -11.88
CA MET A 16 10.19 -19.79 -10.54
C MET A 16 9.16 -20.45 -9.61
N VAL A 17 9.28 -21.77 -9.45
CA VAL A 17 8.81 -22.44 -8.24
C VAL A 17 9.87 -22.19 -7.16
N SER A 18 9.66 -21.20 -6.31
CA SER A 18 10.44 -21.05 -5.08
C SER A 18 9.76 -21.82 -3.95
N ALA A 19 10.28 -23.02 -3.70
CA ALA A 19 9.97 -23.85 -2.55
C ALA A 19 10.39 -23.17 -1.23
N MET A 20 9.69 -23.53 -0.16
CA MET A 20 9.81 -23.03 1.21
C MET A 20 11.25 -22.96 1.75
N GLY A 21 11.60 -21.81 2.32
CA GLY A 21 12.76 -21.60 3.17
C GLY A 21 12.63 -20.28 3.91
N ALA A 22 12.48 -20.32 5.23
CA ALA A 22 12.36 -19.16 6.09
C ALA A 22 13.66 -18.35 6.10
N ALA A 23 13.76 -17.40 5.19
CA ALA A 23 14.62 -16.23 5.27
C ALA A 23 13.82 -15.09 4.64
N ALA A 24 13.52 -14.05 5.42
CA ALA A 24 12.86 -12.85 4.92
C ALA A 24 13.84 -12.14 3.97
N PHE A 25 13.85 -12.56 2.71
CA PHE A 25 14.44 -11.77 1.65
C PHE A 25 13.70 -10.43 1.66
N ALA A 26 14.41 -9.35 1.92
CA ALA A 26 13.96 -8.03 1.52
C ALA A 26 13.77 -8.13 0.00
N ALA A 27 12.52 -8.29 -0.44
CA ALA A 27 12.20 -8.29 -1.85
C ALA A 27 12.73 -6.98 -2.43
N GLY A 28 13.42 -7.06 -3.57
CA GLY A 28 13.86 -5.86 -4.27
C GLY A 28 12.67 -4.97 -4.66
N PRO A 29 12.94 -3.74 -5.15
CA PRO A 29 11.89 -2.86 -5.62
C PRO A 29 11.04 -3.56 -6.68
N LEU A 30 9.73 -3.35 -6.61
CA LEU A 30 8.78 -3.94 -7.55
C LEU A 30 9.03 -3.41 -8.98
N SER A 31 8.81 -4.28 -9.97
CA SER A 31 8.86 -3.90 -11.38
C SER A 31 7.67 -3.01 -11.79
N ASP A 32 7.72 -2.45 -13.00
CA ASP A 32 6.55 -1.79 -13.59
C ASP A 32 5.37 -2.78 -13.68
N GLY A 33 4.18 -2.35 -13.25
CA GLY A 33 3.04 -3.25 -13.10
C GLY A 33 1.91 -2.68 -12.24
N LYS A 34 0.89 -3.50 -12.02
CA LYS A 34 -0.21 -3.25 -11.07
C LYS A 34 -0.18 -4.33 -10.02
N TYR A 35 -0.30 -3.94 -8.77
CA TYR A 35 -0.23 -4.81 -7.61
C TYR A 35 -1.33 -4.49 -6.62
N THR A 36 -1.69 -5.47 -5.81
CA THR A 36 -2.56 -5.32 -4.65
C THR A 36 -1.79 -5.67 -3.38
N ALA A 37 -2.08 -4.99 -2.27
CA ALA A 37 -1.40 -5.22 -1.00
C ALA A 37 -2.37 -5.24 0.18
N ARG A 38 -2.11 -6.08 1.19
CA ARG A 38 -2.70 -5.91 2.52
C ARG A 38 -2.19 -4.63 3.15
N GLN A 39 -3.03 -4.02 3.98
CA GLN A 39 -2.75 -2.75 4.62
C GLN A 39 -2.88 -2.92 6.13
N ASN A 40 -1.92 -2.44 6.89
CA ASN A 40 -2.06 -2.33 8.33
C ASN A 40 -1.53 -1.00 8.82
N LEU A 41 -2.19 -0.40 9.80
CA LEU A 41 -1.81 0.88 10.36
C LEU A 41 -1.20 0.68 11.76
N TYR A 42 0.00 1.20 11.97
CA TYR A 42 0.73 1.08 13.22
C TYR A 42 0.96 2.44 13.88
N LYS A 43 1.14 2.44 15.19
CA LYS A 43 1.50 3.64 15.98
C LYS A 43 2.98 3.99 15.87
N ASN A 44 3.81 3.00 15.56
CA ASN A 44 5.26 3.10 15.55
C ASN A 44 5.87 2.52 14.28
N GLN A 45 7.08 2.97 13.95
CA GLN A 45 7.77 2.61 12.71
C GLN A 45 8.15 1.14 12.66
N GLU A 46 8.45 0.54 13.81
CA GLU A 46 8.79 -0.88 13.93
C GLU A 46 7.59 -1.80 13.65
N CYS A 47 6.39 -1.22 13.48
CA CYS A 47 5.15 -1.94 13.21
C CYS A 47 4.86 -3.05 14.22
N THR A 48 5.09 -2.76 15.51
CA THR A 48 4.84 -3.71 16.60
C THR A 48 3.51 -3.45 17.31
N THR A 49 3.00 -2.21 17.24
CA THR A 49 1.75 -1.82 17.90
C THR A 49 0.74 -1.27 16.90
N LEU A 50 -0.39 -1.96 16.73
CA LEU A 50 -1.46 -1.53 15.85
C LEU A 50 -2.07 -0.19 16.31
N SER A 51 -2.40 0.64 15.32
CA SER A 51 -3.13 1.88 15.52
C SER A 51 -4.61 1.60 15.75
N MET A 52 -5.30 2.50 16.46
CA MET A 52 -6.76 2.42 16.56
C MET A 52 -7.43 2.60 15.19
N GLY A 53 -6.76 3.25 14.23
CA GLY A 53 -7.22 3.38 12.85
C GLY A 53 -6.93 2.15 11.97
N ASP A 54 -6.24 1.12 12.45
CA ASP A 54 -5.96 -0.10 11.68
C ASP A 54 -7.25 -0.81 11.26
N ALA A 55 -8.25 -0.80 12.15
CA ALA A 55 -9.56 -1.35 11.87
C ALA A 55 -10.20 -0.73 10.62
N ALA A 56 -9.81 0.47 10.19
CA ALA A 56 -10.36 1.09 8.98
C ALA A 56 -9.75 0.55 7.69
N VAL A 57 -8.61 -0.14 7.74
CA VAL A 57 -7.82 -0.48 6.54
C VAL A 57 -7.51 -1.97 6.42
N ASN A 58 -7.59 -2.73 7.51
CA ASN A 58 -7.02 -4.06 7.63
C ASN A 58 -7.74 -5.18 6.85
N ASP A 59 -9.01 -4.98 6.53
CA ASP A 59 -9.81 -5.86 5.68
C ASP A 59 -9.82 -5.42 4.20
N MET A 60 -9.31 -4.22 3.91
CA MET A 60 -9.22 -3.65 2.57
C MET A 60 -7.85 -3.88 1.94
N ARG A 61 -7.81 -3.85 0.60
CA ARG A 61 -6.57 -3.95 -0.17
C ARG A 61 -6.18 -2.59 -0.74
N ALA A 62 -4.89 -2.26 -0.69
CA ALA A 62 -4.33 -1.14 -1.41
C ALA A 62 -4.06 -1.54 -2.86
N ASP A 63 -4.24 -0.59 -3.79
CA ASP A 63 -3.77 -0.74 -5.16
C ASP A 63 -2.46 0.02 -5.35
N ILE A 64 -1.48 -0.61 -6.00
CA ILE A 64 -0.20 -0.01 -6.35
C ILE A 64 -0.05 -0.11 -7.87
N SER A 65 0.30 0.99 -8.54
CA SER A 65 0.64 0.98 -9.96
C SER A 65 2.00 1.62 -10.15
N ILE A 66 2.94 0.89 -10.75
CA ILE A 66 4.31 1.34 -11.00
C ILE A 66 4.51 1.48 -12.50
N SER A 67 5.05 2.62 -12.92
CA SER A 67 5.45 2.88 -14.30
C SER A 67 6.56 3.92 -14.35
N GLY A 68 7.64 3.62 -15.08
CA GLY A 68 8.72 4.58 -15.34
C GLY A 68 9.40 5.09 -14.06
N GLY A 69 9.58 4.21 -13.07
CA GLY A 69 10.20 4.56 -11.78
C GLY A 69 9.31 5.40 -10.85
N LYS A 70 8.03 5.60 -11.19
CA LYS A 70 7.04 6.28 -10.35
C LYS A 70 5.94 5.32 -9.95
N ALA A 71 5.42 5.52 -8.75
CA ALA A 71 4.32 4.74 -8.20
C ALA A 71 3.08 5.61 -7.92
N THR A 72 1.93 4.98 -8.10
CA THR A 72 0.63 5.44 -7.62
C THR A 72 0.14 4.46 -6.57
N LEU A 73 -0.19 4.96 -5.38
CA LEU A 73 -0.78 4.21 -4.29
C LEU A 73 -2.22 4.65 -4.09
N VAL A 74 -3.15 3.70 -4.07
CA VAL A 74 -4.53 3.90 -3.65
C VAL A 74 -4.74 3.15 -2.34
N VAL A 75 -4.90 3.90 -1.25
CA VAL A 75 -5.20 3.36 0.08
C VAL A 75 -6.71 3.31 0.23
N HIS A 76 -7.28 2.12 0.41
CA HIS A 76 -8.71 1.93 0.63
C HIS A 76 -9.00 1.75 2.11
N THR A 77 -10.06 2.41 2.58
CA THR A 77 -10.44 2.45 4.00
C THR A 77 -11.97 2.43 4.15
N HIS A 78 -12.50 1.83 5.20
CA HIS A 78 -13.95 1.79 5.48
C HIS A 78 -14.32 2.56 6.76
N GLU A 79 -15.62 2.64 7.08
CA GLU A 79 -16.12 3.27 8.30
C GLU A 79 -15.81 2.45 9.55
N ILE A 80 -15.14 3.05 10.53
CA ILE A 80 -14.91 2.43 11.83
C ILE A 80 -15.96 2.86 12.84
N LYS A 81 -16.31 1.96 13.77
CA LYS A 81 -17.11 2.30 14.95
C LYS A 81 -16.22 2.34 16.17
N TYR A 82 -16.22 3.46 16.87
CA TYR A 82 -15.53 3.63 18.14
C TYR A 82 -16.51 4.11 19.21
N LEU A 83 -16.69 3.30 20.27
CA LEU A 83 -17.64 3.58 21.35
C LEU A 83 -19.06 3.91 20.85
N GLY A 84 -19.51 3.21 19.81
CA GLY A 84 -20.84 3.42 19.20
C GLY A 84 -20.94 4.62 18.23
N ILE A 85 -19.86 5.40 18.07
CA ILE A 85 -19.82 6.52 17.13
C ILE A 85 -19.13 6.08 15.84
N THR A 86 -19.80 6.34 14.71
CA THR A 86 -19.23 6.12 13.39
C THR A 86 -18.14 7.16 13.10
N GLY A 87 -16.99 6.70 12.63
CA GLY A 87 -15.89 7.53 12.19
C GLY A 87 -15.21 6.99 10.93
N HIS A 88 -14.33 7.78 10.36
CA HIS A 88 -13.57 7.42 9.16
C HIS A 88 -12.22 8.15 9.14
N LEU A 89 -11.29 7.70 8.30
CA LEU A 89 -10.09 8.46 7.98
C LEU A 89 -10.48 9.64 7.07
N GLY A 90 -10.31 10.87 7.54
CA GLY A 90 -10.72 12.07 6.79
C GLY A 90 -9.56 12.86 6.17
N LYS A 91 -8.31 12.64 6.62
CA LYS A 91 -7.11 13.15 5.95
C LYS A 91 -5.96 12.17 6.08
N MET A 92 -5.14 12.09 5.05
CA MET A 92 -3.90 11.33 5.05
C MET A 92 -2.81 12.18 4.43
N GLU A 93 -1.66 12.26 5.09
CA GLU A 93 -0.47 12.94 4.61
C GLU A 93 0.65 11.92 4.44
N VAL A 94 1.19 11.82 3.23
CA VAL A 94 2.32 10.94 2.89
C VAL A 94 3.37 11.79 2.17
N ASN A 95 4.62 11.72 2.61
CA ASN A 95 5.73 12.51 2.06
C ASN A 95 5.42 14.02 1.94
N GLY A 96 4.74 14.59 2.93
CA GLY A 96 4.34 16.01 2.94
C GLY A 96 3.15 16.36 2.03
N VAL A 97 2.58 15.39 1.31
CA VAL A 97 1.40 15.60 0.46
C VAL A 97 0.15 15.21 1.21
N VAL A 98 -0.72 16.19 1.47
CA VAL A 98 -2.01 15.97 2.14
C VAL A 98 -3.10 15.60 1.12
N LYS A 99 -3.86 14.53 1.41
CA LYS A 99 -5.03 14.09 0.66
C LYS A 99 -6.25 13.97 1.55
N LYS A 100 -7.40 14.34 1.01
CA LYS A 100 -8.73 14.01 1.55
C LYS A 100 -9.25 12.77 0.83
N PRO A 101 -10.05 11.92 1.49
CA PRO A 101 -10.60 10.74 0.84
C PRO A 101 -11.60 11.14 -0.23
N LYS A 102 -11.66 10.35 -1.29
CA LYS A 102 -12.87 10.24 -2.11
C LYS A 102 -13.73 9.12 -1.53
N THR A 103 -15.04 9.17 -1.77
CA THR A 103 -15.99 8.18 -1.27
C THR A 103 -16.52 7.31 -2.40
N LYS A 104 -16.81 6.06 -2.09
CA LYS A 104 -17.57 5.14 -2.95
C LYS A 104 -18.59 4.42 -2.08
N THR A 105 -19.82 4.30 -2.55
CA THR A 105 -20.82 3.46 -1.88
C THR A 105 -20.89 2.12 -2.59
N VAL A 106 -20.69 1.04 -1.84
CA VAL A 106 -20.81 -0.35 -2.31
C VAL A 106 -21.78 -1.03 -1.36
N ASP A 107 -22.89 -1.56 -1.91
CA ASP A 107 -23.92 -2.27 -1.15
C ASP A 107 -24.46 -1.52 0.09
N GLY A 108 -24.56 -0.18 -0.01
CA GLY A 108 -25.04 0.69 1.06
C GLY A 108 -24.00 1.02 2.13
N VAL A 109 -22.81 0.43 2.06
CA VAL A 109 -21.65 0.76 2.90
C VAL A 109 -20.82 1.83 2.21
N LYS A 110 -20.34 2.82 2.96
CA LYS A 110 -19.52 3.91 2.45
C LYS A 110 -18.05 3.60 2.67
N ASP A 111 -17.34 3.35 1.58
CA ASP A 111 -15.90 3.22 1.55
C ASP A 111 -15.25 4.54 1.15
N TYR A 112 -13.98 4.66 1.53
CA TYR A 112 -13.16 5.82 1.31
C TYR A 112 -11.84 5.38 0.69
N TYR A 113 -11.28 6.22 -0.17
CA TYR A 113 -9.98 5.94 -0.76
C TYR A 113 -9.14 7.20 -0.95
N PHE A 114 -7.84 7.04 -0.76
CA PHE A 114 -6.84 8.10 -0.90
C PHE A 114 -5.89 7.74 -2.03
N THR A 115 -5.70 8.65 -2.98
CA THR A 115 -4.79 8.44 -4.11
C THR A 115 -3.56 9.34 -4.00
N PHE A 116 -2.39 8.71 -3.94
CA PHE A 116 -1.08 9.34 -3.97
C PHE A 116 -0.38 8.96 -5.26
N THR A 117 0.07 9.94 -6.04
CA THR A 117 0.69 9.75 -7.36
C THR A 117 2.09 10.34 -7.37
N GLY A 118 2.97 9.79 -8.20
CA GLY A 118 4.33 10.31 -8.37
C GLY A 118 5.26 9.96 -7.21
N LEU A 119 4.89 8.96 -6.40
CA LEU A 119 5.74 8.40 -5.37
C LEU A 119 6.97 7.73 -6.00
N ASP A 120 8.07 7.64 -5.27
CA ASP A 120 9.22 6.88 -5.73
C ASP A 120 8.89 5.38 -5.71
N ALA A 121 9.01 4.72 -6.88
CA ALA A 121 8.74 3.29 -7.00
C ALA A 121 9.64 2.44 -6.09
N SER A 122 10.86 2.93 -5.77
CA SER A 122 11.79 2.23 -4.88
C SER A 122 11.25 2.03 -3.45
N THR A 123 10.24 2.84 -3.06
CA THR A 123 9.57 2.73 -1.76
C THR A 123 8.69 1.49 -1.65
N PHE A 124 8.30 0.89 -2.79
CA PHE A 124 7.36 -0.22 -2.84
C PHE A 124 8.09 -1.55 -3.04
N TYR A 125 8.06 -2.35 -1.98
CA TYR A 125 8.60 -3.70 -1.91
C TYR A 125 7.81 -4.48 -0.84
N GLU A 126 7.95 -5.81 -0.82
CA GLU A 126 7.22 -6.65 0.14
C GLU A 126 7.55 -6.26 1.59
N GLY A 127 6.53 -5.93 2.37
CA GLY A 127 6.69 -5.49 3.76
C GLY A 127 7.10 -4.03 3.94
N CYS A 128 7.10 -3.22 2.87
CA CYS A 128 7.42 -1.80 2.96
C CYS A 128 6.47 -1.07 3.93
N THR A 129 7.02 -0.04 4.59
CA THR A 129 6.28 0.77 5.55
C THR A 129 6.29 2.21 5.08
N ILE A 130 5.10 2.76 4.88
CA ILE A 130 4.87 4.12 4.43
C ILE A 130 4.52 4.96 5.66
N THR A 131 5.43 5.87 6.02
CA THR A 131 5.20 6.81 7.12
C THR A 131 4.26 7.92 6.67
N GLY A 132 3.29 8.25 7.52
CA GLY A 132 2.35 9.33 7.23
C GLY A 132 1.67 9.91 8.45
N ARG A 133 0.95 11.02 8.27
CA ARG A 133 0.06 11.58 9.28
C ARG A 133 -1.38 11.24 8.91
N PHE A 134 -2.10 10.61 9.83
CA PHE A 134 -3.45 10.11 9.63
C PHE A 134 -4.40 10.87 10.53
N THR A 135 -5.46 11.44 9.95
CA THR A 135 -6.50 12.16 10.70
C THR A 135 -7.80 11.41 10.61
N THR A 136 -8.30 10.95 11.74
CA THR A 136 -9.63 10.35 11.86
C THR A 136 -10.66 11.42 12.20
N TYR A 137 -11.87 11.24 11.69
CA TYR A 137 -13.05 12.00 12.05
C TYR A 137 -13.99 11.03 12.76
N ILE A 138 -14.21 11.21 14.06
CA ILE A 138 -15.18 10.44 14.84
C ILE A 138 -16.26 11.44 15.26
N GLY A 139 -17.48 11.31 14.72
CA GLY A 139 -18.48 12.37 14.81
C GLY A 139 -18.02 13.68 14.16
N ILE A 140 -18.04 14.78 14.91
CA ILE A 140 -17.67 16.13 14.43
C ILE A 140 -16.23 16.56 14.74
N MET A 141 -15.49 15.78 15.56
CA MET A 141 -14.16 16.18 16.02
C MET A 141 -13.06 15.46 15.24
N PRO A 142 -12.20 16.17 14.48
CA PRO A 142 -11.03 15.58 13.87
C PRO A 142 -9.95 15.34 14.93
N MET A 143 -9.36 14.14 14.93
CA MET A 143 -8.17 13.81 15.71
C MET A 143 -7.06 13.35 14.76
N GLY A 144 -5.89 14.02 14.82
CA GLY A 144 -4.74 13.71 13.98
C GLY A 144 -3.62 13.05 14.77
N ALA A 145 -3.09 11.94 14.27
CA ALA A 145 -1.93 11.26 14.83
C ALA A 145 -0.95 10.84 13.72
N THR A 146 0.33 10.74 14.05
CA THR A 146 1.31 10.10 13.17
C THR A 146 1.06 8.59 13.19
N GLY A 147 1.15 7.95 12.04
CA GLY A 147 1.00 6.51 11.88
C GLY A 147 1.93 5.96 10.82
N TYR A 148 1.96 4.64 10.71
CA TYR A 148 2.83 3.92 9.79
C TYR A 148 1.99 2.88 9.07
N LEU A 149 1.78 3.08 7.77
CA LEU A 149 1.02 2.18 6.91
C LEU A 149 1.96 1.11 6.36
N LYS A 150 1.82 -0.12 6.84
CA LYS A 150 2.58 -1.26 6.33
C LYS A 150 1.82 -1.94 5.21
N LEU A 151 2.51 -2.19 4.10
CA LEU A 151 1.99 -2.94 2.96
C LEU A 151 2.63 -4.33 2.94
N THR A 152 1.81 -5.38 2.92
CA THR A 152 2.28 -6.78 2.91
C THR A 152 1.49 -7.63 1.92
N GLY A 153 2.02 -8.79 1.54
CA GLY A 153 1.43 -9.68 0.57
C GLY A 153 1.17 -8.99 -0.76
N ILE A 154 2.16 -8.26 -1.26
CA ILE A 154 2.09 -7.54 -2.53
C ILE A 154 2.07 -8.57 -3.66
N GLN A 155 1.01 -8.54 -4.47
CA GLN A 155 0.74 -9.49 -5.56
C GLN A 155 0.28 -8.77 -6.82
#